data_AF-A0A5E4MDM0-F1
#
_entry.id   AF-A0A5E4MDM0-F1
#
_cell.length_a   1.000
_cell.length_b   1.000
_cell.length_c   1.000
_cell.angle_alpha   90.00
_cell.angle_beta   90.00
_cell.angle_gamma   90.00
#
_symmetry.space_group_name_H-M   'P 1'
#
loop_
_entity.id
_entity.type
_entity.pdbx_description
1 polymer ?
#
loop_
_entity_poly.entity_id
_entity_poly.type
_entity_poly.pdbx_seq_one_letter_code
_entity_poly.pdbx_strand_id
1 'polypeptide(L)'
;MESTHKVGYSKISVTGPVDLQMLLNPSVNIKVKLQLLQKIYDVLGDCCKTQQYFDTMVFVFVKLLTIVDPSFTPEQDQFKMRLLIIEIIHKVCNDTHNKDKLKCHIQNLMRICLKIIESDNERSVVLCIFIYRDLLTVFQPKFDGFFKMEILNFFKLILDIYRNSSTPDKIFPKHKSNDLKVLIKTVRHNTVIRTNNADSFNLIPMGRISLKVIKEFSGILKLYYVLYHDVRAFIKDILDFVPVLMNFFNLDIPYKPDYRDLVLDLKHAQAKLLSFFSIILKDHKNTVYVHCSPLPGRLISLLSCNMSSDDSSLRLELLSGLEYVILSDYKCEFLPHMDKFIDETLITGKNWSLKQTLRPRAYIYIDHLTTNLRGRLSMNFLMRVIHLYFSNILDCTLQPE
;
A
#
# COMPACT_ATOMS: atom_id res chain seq x y z
N MET A 1 13.63 -27.28 -34.80
CA MET A 1 12.34 -27.15 -35.50
C MET A 1 11.30 -26.80 -34.45
N GLU A 2 11.13 -25.51 -34.19
CA GLU A 2 10.18 -24.99 -33.20
C GLU A 2 9.18 -24.11 -33.95
N SER A 3 7.90 -24.47 -33.83
CA SER A 3 6.77 -23.81 -34.47
C SER A 3 6.52 -22.46 -33.81
N THR A 4 7.01 -21.39 -34.44
CA THR A 4 6.59 -20.02 -34.17
C THR A 4 5.13 -19.84 -34.55
N HIS A 5 4.21 -19.91 -33.57
CA HIS A 5 2.84 -19.46 -33.75
C HIS A 5 2.82 -17.93 -33.88
N LYS A 6 2.99 -17.43 -35.10
CA LYS A 6 2.59 -16.07 -35.48
C LYS A 6 1.06 -16.04 -35.52
N VAL A 7 0.43 -15.42 -34.53
CA VAL A 7 -0.98 -15.06 -34.63
C VAL A 7 -1.08 -13.91 -35.64
N GLY A 8 -1.55 -14.23 -36.85
CA GLY A 8 -1.87 -13.24 -37.88
C GLY A 8 -3.17 -12.53 -37.52
N TYR A 9 -3.08 -11.26 -37.11
CA TYR A 9 -4.25 -10.44 -36.81
C TYR A 9 -4.78 -9.77 -38.07
N SER A 10 -5.67 -10.46 -38.79
CA SER A 10 -6.51 -9.88 -39.84
C SER A 10 -7.60 -8.98 -39.21
N LYS A 11 -7.82 -7.79 -39.80
CA LYS A 11 -8.93 -6.83 -39.61
C LYS A 11 -9.90 -7.16 -38.45
N ILE A 12 -9.72 -6.47 -37.32
CA ILE A 12 -10.49 -6.63 -36.07
C ILE A 12 -11.90 -6.03 -36.22
N SER A 13 -12.82 -6.63 -36.98
CA SER A 13 -14.26 -6.31 -36.86
C SER A 13 -14.89 -7.28 -35.85
N VAL A 14 -14.52 -7.14 -34.57
CA VAL A 14 -15.15 -7.92 -33.51
C VAL A 14 -16.47 -7.22 -33.16
N THR A 15 -17.59 -7.86 -33.47
CA THR A 15 -18.92 -7.37 -33.09
C THR A 15 -19.05 -7.40 -31.58
N GLY A 16 -19.35 -6.25 -30.98
CA GLY A 16 -19.60 -6.13 -29.55
C GLY A 16 -20.30 -4.83 -29.20
N PRO A 17 -20.56 -4.57 -27.91
CA PRO A 17 -21.43 -3.49 -27.46
C PRO A 17 -20.89 -2.09 -27.79
N VAL A 18 -19.57 -1.94 -27.95
CA VAL A 18 -18.92 -0.69 -28.32
C VAL A 18 -17.89 -0.95 -29.41
N ASP A 19 -17.81 -0.07 -30.41
CA ASP A 19 -16.77 -0.15 -31.43
C ASP A 19 -15.40 0.25 -30.86
N LEU A 20 -14.61 -0.75 -30.52
CA LEU A 20 -13.27 -0.60 -29.96
C LEU A 20 -12.27 0.05 -30.94
N GLN A 21 -12.53 0.05 -32.25
CA GLN A 21 -11.65 0.69 -33.23
C GLN A 21 -11.66 2.22 -33.10
N MET A 22 -12.82 2.80 -32.76
CA MET A 22 -12.94 4.25 -32.55
C MET A 22 -12.05 4.75 -31.41
N LEU A 23 -11.77 3.91 -30.42
CA LEU A 23 -10.88 4.24 -29.30
C LEU A 23 -9.43 4.40 -29.76
N LEU A 24 -8.96 3.57 -30.70
CA LEU A 24 -7.61 3.64 -31.24
C LEU A 24 -7.43 4.69 -32.35
N ASN A 25 -8.53 5.18 -32.94
CA ASN A 25 -8.46 6.16 -34.01
C ASN A 25 -7.88 7.50 -33.48
N PRO A 26 -6.75 8.00 -34.04
CA PRO A 26 -6.14 9.25 -33.60
C PRO A 26 -7.01 10.48 -33.91
N SER A 27 -7.88 10.41 -34.92
CA SER A 27 -8.77 11.51 -35.31
C SER A 27 -9.96 11.70 -34.36
N VAL A 28 -10.23 10.73 -33.49
CA VAL A 28 -11.34 10.82 -32.52
C VAL A 28 -10.89 11.62 -31.29
N ASN A 29 -11.66 12.65 -30.93
CA ASN A 29 -11.38 13.50 -29.78
C ASN A 29 -11.44 12.68 -28.46
N ILE A 30 -10.57 13.01 -27.50
CA ILE A 30 -10.51 12.39 -26.15
C ILE A 30 -11.87 12.41 -25.46
N LYS A 31 -12.66 13.49 -25.60
CA LYS A 31 -14.03 13.55 -25.02
C LYS A 31 -14.96 12.47 -25.56
N VAL A 32 -14.87 12.19 -26.86
CA VAL A 32 -15.66 11.11 -27.48
C VAL A 32 -15.14 9.75 -27.01
N LYS A 33 -13.82 9.57 -26.92
CA LYS A 33 -13.23 8.33 -26.35
C LYS A 33 -13.67 8.09 -24.91
N LEU A 34 -13.75 9.15 -24.10
CA LEU A 34 -14.27 9.10 -22.74
C LEU A 34 -15.72 8.61 -22.69
N GLN A 35 -16.59 9.14 -23.53
CA GLN A 35 -17.99 8.69 -23.61
C GLN A 35 -18.09 7.22 -24.02
N LEU A 36 -17.25 6.76 -24.94
CA LEU A 36 -17.20 5.34 -25.33
C LEU A 36 -16.70 4.46 -24.18
N LEU A 37 -15.69 4.90 -23.43
CA LEU A 37 -15.20 4.18 -22.24
C LEU A 37 -16.24 4.13 -21.12
N GLN A 38 -17.00 5.20 -20.91
CA GLN A 38 -18.12 5.22 -19.96
C GLN A 38 -19.17 4.18 -20.34
N LYS A 39 -19.54 4.11 -21.63
CA LYS A 39 -20.44 3.06 -22.11
C LYS A 39 -19.89 1.66 -21.85
N ILE A 40 -18.59 1.42 -22.08
CA ILE A 40 -17.95 0.14 -21.75
C ILE A 40 -18.05 -0.17 -20.26
N TYR A 41 -17.84 0.81 -19.39
CA TYR A 41 -17.96 0.65 -17.94
C TYR A 41 -19.39 0.26 -17.52
N ASP A 42 -20.40 0.90 -18.12
CA ASP A 42 -21.81 0.64 -17.82
C ASP A 42 -22.25 -0.76 -18.28
N VAL A 43 -21.80 -1.20 -19.46
CA VAL A 43 -22.13 -2.52 -20.04
C VAL A 43 -20.99 -3.54 -19.89
N LEU A 44 -20.20 -3.43 -18.82
CA LEU A 44 -18.98 -4.24 -18.64
C LEU A 44 -19.27 -5.74 -18.65
N GLY A 45 -20.41 -6.16 -18.09
CA GLY A 45 -20.84 -7.56 -18.10
C GLY A 45 -21.00 -8.10 -19.53
N ASP A 46 -21.58 -7.30 -20.44
CA ASP A 46 -21.72 -7.66 -21.85
C ASP A 46 -20.38 -7.69 -22.58
N CYS A 47 -19.51 -6.72 -22.30
CA CYS A 47 -18.15 -6.67 -22.83
C CYS A 47 -17.35 -7.92 -22.44
N CYS A 48 -17.60 -8.49 -21.26
CA CYS A 48 -16.88 -9.66 -20.80
C CYS A 48 -17.51 -10.98 -21.28
N LYS A 49 -18.63 -10.99 -22.03
CA LYS A 49 -19.31 -12.25 -22.44
C LYS A 49 -18.42 -13.13 -23.31
N THR A 50 -17.86 -12.59 -24.39
CA THR A 50 -17.08 -13.35 -25.37
C THR A 50 -15.57 -13.16 -25.17
N GLN A 51 -14.80 -14.24 -25.31
CA GLN A 51 -13.33 -14.19 -25.18
C GLN A 51 -12.70 -13.23 -26.21
N GLN A 52 -13.16 -13.27 -27.46
CA GLN A 52 -12.60 -12.44 -28.54
C GLN A 52 -12.77 -10.94 -28.29
N TYR A 53 -13.95 -10.50 -27.83
CA TYR A 53 -14.18 -9.09 -27.52
C TYR A 53 -13.40 -8.67 -26.27
N PHE A 54 -13.38 -9.53 -25.25
CA PHE A 54 -12.58 -9.31 -24.04
C PHE A 54 -11.09 -9.12 -24.36
N ASP A 55 -10.50 -10.01 -25.16
CA ASP A 55 -9.10 -9.94 -25.57
C ASP A 55 -8.79 -8.64 -26.32
N THR A 56 -9.68 -8.27 -27.23
CA THR A 56 -9.56 -7.02 -28.00
C THR A 56 -9.68 -5.79 -27.11
N MET A 57 -10.60 -5.79 -26.15
CA MET A 57 -10.81 -4.72 -25.18
C MET A 57 -9.57 -4.51 -24.32
N VAL A 58 -9.04 -5.58 -23.72
CA VAL A 58 -7.82 -5.52 -22.90
C VAL A 58 -6.64 -5.02 -23.73
N PHE A 59 -6.47 -5.51 -24.96
CA PHE A 59 -5.44 -5.02 -25.87
C PHE A 59 -5.55 -3.52 -26.15
N VAL A 60 -6.76 -3.03 -26.47
CA VAL A 60 -7.02 -1.60 -26.73
C VAL A 60 -6.69 -0.76 -25.51
N PHE A 61 -7.07 -1.20 -24.31
CA PHE A 61 -6.77 -0.51 -23.07
C PHE A 61 -5.27 -0.43 -22.79
N VAL A 62 -4.54 -1.54 -22.90
CA VAL A 62 -3.08 -1.57 -22.72
C VAL A 62 -2.39 -0.64 -23.74
N LYS A 63 -2.87 -0.64 -24.99
CA LYS A 63 -2.33 0.22 -26.05
C LYS A 63 -2.60 1.70 -25.77
N LEU A 64 -3.80 2.07 -25.34
CA LEU A 64 -4.14 3.44 -24.98
C LEU A 64 -3.32 3.93 -23.78
N LEU A 65 -3.18 3.11 -22.75
CA LEU A 65 -2.35 3.41 -21.57
C LEU A 65 -0.87 3.57 -21.92
N THR A 66 -0.43 3.04 -23.07
CA THR A 66 0.93 3.15 -23.58
C THR A 66 1.16 4.40 -24.42
N ILE A 67 0.18 4.82 -25.22
CA ILE A 67 0.29 5.93 -26.18
C ILE A 67 -0.08 7.27 -25.54
N VAL A 68 -1.07 7.30 -24.65
CA VAL A 68 -1.55 8.53 -24.03
C VAL A 68 -0.68 8.87 -22.84
N ASP A 69 -0.06 10.04 -22.80
CA ASP A 69 0.80 10.45 -21.69
C ASP A 69 0.03 10.60 -20.35
N PRO A 70 0.71 10.49 -19.20
CA PRO A 70 0.08 10.77 -17.91
C PRO A 70 -0.27 12.26 -17.77
N SER A 71 -1.38 12.54 -17.10
CA SER A 71 -1.77 13.89 -16.67
C SER A 71 -1.84 13.93 -15.15
N PHE A 72 -1.58 15.09 -14.56
CA PHE A 72 -1.54 15.32 -13.11
C PHE A 72 -2.60 16.31 -12.64
N THR A 73 -3.52 16.70 -13.55
CA THR A 73 -4.55 17.70 -13.32
C THR A 73 -5.92 17.04 -13.53
N PRO A 74 -6.72 16.82 -12.46
CA PRO A 74 -7.99 16.08 -12.52
C PRO A 74 -8.99 16.58 -13.55
N GLU A 75 -8.92 17.88 -13.86
CA GLU A 75 -9.85 18.56 -14.75
C GLU A 75 -9.63 18.15 -16.22
N GLN A 76 -8.42 17.70 -16.58
CA GLN A 76 -8.07 17.31 -17.95
C GLN A 76 -8.74 15.99 -18.36
N ASP A 77 -9.26 15.95 -19.59
CA ASP A 77 -9.91 14.76 -20.14
C ASP A 77 -8.95 13.56 -20.25
N GLN A 78 -7.67 13.82 -20.48
CA GLN A 78 -6.61 12.80 -20.49
C GLN A 78 -6.45 12.10 -19.14
N PHE A 79 -6.53 12.85 -18.03
CA PHE A 79 -6.50 12.31 -16.68
C PHE A 79 -7.68 11.36 -16.46
N LYS A 80 -8.89 11.84 -16.75
CA LYS A 80 -10.14 11.08 -16.58
C LYS A 80 -10.14 9.81 -17.44
N MET A 81 -9.62 9.90 -18.66
CA MET A 81 -9.59 8.77 -19.60
C MET A 81 -8.69 7.65 -19.09
N ARG A 82 -7.45 8.00 -18.70
CA ARG A 82 -6.51 7.02 -18.16
C ARG A 82 -7.03 6.39 -16.88
N LEU A 83 -7.57 7.20 -15.97
CA LEU A 83 -8.14 6.71 -14.73
C LEU A 83 -9.29 5.73 -14.96
N LEU A 84 -10.24 6.08 -15.84
CA LEU A 84 -11.39 5.23 -16.16
C LEU A 84 -10.97 3.90 -16.80
N ILE A 85 -9.95 3.90 -17.68
CA ILE A 85 -9.43 2.65 -18.24
C ILE A 85 -8.87 1.75 -17.14
N ILE A 86 -8.10 2.31 -16.20
CA ILE A 86 -7.52 1.56 -15.08
C ILE A 86 -8.62 1.05 -14.15
N GLU A 87 -9.67 1.84 -13.88
CA GLU A 87 -10.83 1.42 -13.10
C GLU A 87 -11.57 0.25 -13.75
N ILE A 88 -11.78 0.27 -15.08
CA ILE A 88 -12.37 -0.84 -15.81
C ILE A 88 -11.49 -2.10 -15.67
N ILE A 89 -10.17 -1.98 -15.86
CA ILE A 89 -9.23 -3.10 -15.69
C ILE A 89 -9.30 -3.66 -14.26
N HIS A 90 -9.32 -2.80 -13.24
CA HIS A 90 -9.41 -3.20 -11.85
C HIS A 90 -10.70 -3.98 -11.56
N LYS A 91 -11.84 -3.48 -12.05
CA LYS A 91 -13.14 -4.16 -11.92
C LYS A 91 -13.14 -5.53 -12.60
N VAL A 92 -12.54 -5.62 -13.80
CA VAL A 92 -12.38 -6.90 -14.52
C VAL A 92 -11.50 -7.88 -13.75
N CYS A 93 -10.40 -7.42 -13.15
CA CYS A 93 -9.47 -8.28 -12.40
C CYS A 93 -10.07 -8.80 -11.09
N ASN A 94 -10.93 -8.02 -10.44
CA ASN A 94 -11.58 -8.40 -9.18
C ASN A 94 -12.78 -9.35 -9.39
N ASP A 95 -13.34 -9.41 -10.60
CA ASP A 95 -14.45 -10.29 -10.92
C ASP A 95 -13.96 -11.73 -11.18
N THR A 96 -14.30 -12.63 -10.25
CA THR A 96 -13.94 -14.05 -10.29
C THR A 96 -14.40 -14.78 -11.57
N HIS A 97 -15.49 -14.33 -12.22
CA HIS A 97 -15.98 -14.94 -13.46
C HIS A 97 -15.04 -14.73 -14.65
N ASN A 98 -14.16 -13.72 -14.58
CA ASN A 98 -13.22 -13.40 -15.66
C ASN A 98 -11.86 -14.08 -15.49
N LYS A 99 -11.65 -14.86 -14.42
CA LYS A 99 -10.35 -15.46 -14.08
C LYS A 99 -9.75 -16.26 -15.24
N ASP A 100 -10.52 -17.10 -15.91
CA ASP A 100 -10.02 -17.91 -17.02
C ASP A 100 -9.66 -17.06 -18.25
N LYS A 101 -10.47 -16.03 -18.53
CA LYS A 101 -10.26 -15.12 -19.66
C LYS A 101 -9.00 -14.27 -19.48
N LEU A 102 -8.70 -13.91 -18.23
CA LEU A 102 -7.55 -13.09 -17.85
C LEU A 102 -6.21 -13.82 -17.97
N LYS A 103 -6.17 -15.16 -18.00
CA LYS A 103 -4.92 -15.95 -18.01
C LYS A 103 -3.94 -15.52 -19.11
N CYS A 104 -4.44 -15.24 -20.30
CA CYS A 104 -3.62 -14.82 -21.45
C CYS A 104 -3.10 -13.38 -21.35
N HIS A 105 -3.63 -12.58 -20.42
CA HIS A 105 -3.31 -11.15 -20.30
C HIS A 105 -2.47 -10.80 -19.07
N ILE A 106 -2.27 -11.73 -18.13
CA ILE A 106 -1.60 -11.48 -16.84
C ILE A 106 -0.26 -10.77 -17.04
N GLN A 107 0.61 -11.31 -17.89
CA GLN A 107 1.96 -10.75 -18.09
C GLN A 107 1.90 -9.32 -18.65
N ASN A 108 1.02 -9.07 -19.63
CA ASN A 108 0.83 -7.75 -20.22
C ASN A 108 0.26 -6.76 -19.20
N LEU A 109 -0.69 -7.21 -18.36
CA LEU A 109 -1.28 -6.40 -17.30
C LEU A 109 -0.27 -6.07 -16.20
N MET A 110 0.57 -7.04 -15.79
CA MET A 110 1.67 -6.77 -14.85
C MET A 110 2.65 -5.76 -15.44
N ARG A 111 3.04 -5.91 -16.70
CA ARG A 111 3.97 -4.99 -17.38
C ARG A 111 3.42 -3.57 -17.51
N ILE A 112 2.14 -3.40 -17.89
CA ILE A 112 1.55 -2.06 -18.00
C ILE A 112 1.38 -1.42 -16.61
N CYS A 113 1.02 -2.19 -15.57
CA CYS A 113 0.97 -1.69 -14.20
C CYS A 113 2.33 -1.15 -13.77
N LEU A 114 3.43 -1.86 -14.05
CA LEU A 114 4.78 -1.39 -13.73
C LEU A 114 5.09 -0.06 -14.41
N LYS A 115 4.82 0.04 -15.72
CA LYS A 115 5.02 1.29 -16.46
C LYS A 115 4.21 2.45 -15.84
N ILE A 116 2.97 2.21 -15.43
CA ILE A 116 2.12 3.24 -14.83
C ILE A 116 2.66 3.65 -13.45
N ILE A 117 3.09 2.70 -12.61
CA ILE A 117 3.66 2.97 -11.28
C ILE A 117 4.92 3.85 -11.40
N GLU A 118 5.71 3.68 -12.45
CA GLU A 118 6.92 4.50 -12.69
C GLU A 118 6.61 5.94 -13.11
N SER A 119 5.56 6.16 -13.92
CA SER A 119 5.39 7.42 -14.66
C SER A 119 4.13 8.24 -14.33
N ASP A 120 3.12 7.67 -13.67
CA ASP A 120 1.79 8.29 -13.56
C ASP A 120 1.50 8.93 -12.20
N ASN A 121 0.32 9.56 -12.12
CA ASN A 121 -0.19 10.26 -10.93
C ASN A 121 -0.63 9.30 -9.81
N GLU A 122 -0.70 9.82 -8.58
CA GLU A 122 -1.07 9.05 -7.37
C GLU A 122 -2.33 8.18 -7.54
N ARG A 123 -3.42 8.69 -8.14
CA ARG A 123 -4.68 7.94 -8.24
C ARG A 123 -4.57 6.74 -9.17
N SER A 124 -3.95 6.95 -10.34
CA SER A 124 -3.69 5.87 -11.29
C SER A 124 -2.76 4.80 -10.71
N VAL A 125 -1.71 5.23 -10.00
CA VAL A 125 -0.73 4.32 -9.39
C VAL A 125 -1.32 3.47 -8.27
N VAL A 126 -2.16 4.05 -7.40
CA VAL A 126 -2.84 3.29 -6.33
C VAL A 126 -3.69 2.16 -6.91
N LEU A 127 -4.49 2.45 -7.94
CA LEU A 127 -5.29 1.42 -8.61
C LEU A 127 -4.43 0.35 -9.30
N CYS A 128 -3.32 0.75 -9.94
CA CYS A 128 -2.38 -0.21 -10.54
C CYS A 128 -1.74 -1.14 -9.51
N ILE A 129 -1.48 -0.67 -8.28
CA ILE A 129 -0.96 -1.52 -7.21
C ILE A 129 -2.03 -2.53 -6.77
N PHE A 130 -3.29 -2.12 -6.68
CA PHE A 130 -4.39 -3.06 -6.39
C PHE A 130 -4.57 -4.09 -7.49
N ILE A 131 -4.59 -3.67 -8.76
CA ILE A 131 -4.60 -4.61 -9.90
C ILE A 131 -3.45 -5.60 -9.79
N TYR A 132 -2.21 -5.13 -9.57
CA TYR A 132 -1.05 -5.99 -9.48
C TYR A 132 -1.17 -6.97 -8.31
N ARG A 133 -1.58 -6.50 -7.13
CA ARG A 133 -1.81 -7.34 -5.94
C ARG A 133 -2.87 -8.41 -6.19
N ASP A 134 -3.97 -8.05 -6.84
CA ASP A 134 -5.07 -8.97 -7.10
C ASP A 134 -4.65 -10.02 -8.14
N LEU A 135 -3.88 -9.63 -9.17
CA LEU A 135 -3.27 -10.58 -10.11
C LEU A 135 -2.34 -11.58 -9.39
N LEU A 136 -1.48 -11.11 -8.47
CA LEU A 136 -0.63 -12.00 -7.67
C LEU A 136 -1.47 -12.94 -6.80
N THR A 137 -2.52 -12.43 -6.15
CA THR A 137 -3.33 -13.20 -5.20
C THR A 137 -4.16 -14.27 -5.91
N VAL A 138 -4.80 -13.91 -7.02
CA VAL A 138 -5.72 -14.78 -7.77
C VAL A 138 -4.99 -15.85 -8.57
N PHE A 139 -3.85 -15.48 -9.18
CA PHE A 139 -3.12 -16.36 -10.10
C PHE A 139 -1.87 -17.00 -9.52
N GLN A 140 -1.29 -16.42 -8.45
CA GLN A 140 -0.09 -16.93 -7.78
C GLN A 140 1.01 -17.32 -8.79
N PRO A 141 1.45 -16.38 -9.65
CA PRO A 141 2.38 -16.69 -10.72
C PRO A 141 3.69 -17.23 -10.14
N LYS A 142 4.19 -18.33 -10.71
CA LYS A 142 5.46 -18.92 -10.28
C LYS A 142 6.63 -17.98 -10.57
N PHE A 143 7.65 -18.04 -9.72
CA PHE A 143 8.89 -17.29 -9.92
C PHE A 143 9.79 -17.98 -10.96
N ASP A 144 9.35 -17.98 -12.22
CA ASP A 144 10.04 -18.61 -13.34
C ASP A 144 10.28 -17.63 -14.50
N GLY A 145 10.96 -18.08 -15.57
CA GLY A 145 11.36 -17.20 -16.68
C GLY A 145 10.23 -16.36 -17.29
N PHE A 146 8.96 -16.78 -17.18
CA PHE A 146 7.83 -16.08 -17.78
C PHE A 146 7.41 -14.83 -16.96
N PHE A 147 7.45 -14.88 -15.63
CA PHE A 147 7.03 -13.76 -14.75
C PHE A 147 8.17 -13.16 -13.91
N LYS A 148 9.32 -13.84 -13.81
CA LYS A 148 10.44 -13.47 -12.94
C LYS A 148 10.92 -12.05 -13.20
N MET A 149 10.99 -11.62 -14.46
CA MET A 149 11.46 -10.27 -14.78
C MET A 149 10.48 -9.19 -14.31
N GLU A 150 9.18 -9.39 -14.51
CA GLU A 150 8.14 -8.48 -14.02
C GLU A 150 8.13 -8.41 -12.49
N ILE A 151 8.31 -9.53 -11.79
CA ILE A 151 8.38 -9.58 -10.32
C ILE A 151 9.65 -8.85 -9.81
N LEU A 152 10.81 -9.15 -10.40
CA LEU A 152 12.07 -8.53 -10.00
C LEU A 152 12.10 -7.03 -10.29
N ASN A 153 11.57 -6.60 -11.44
CA ASN A 153 11.50 -5.18 -11.78
C ASN A 153 10.58 -4.43 -10.82
N PHE A 154 9.44 -5.01 -10.44
CA PHE A 154 8.58 -4.35 -9.45
C PHE A 154 9.25 -4.27 -8.08
N PHE A 155 9.86 -5.37 -7.64
CA PHE A 155 10.58 -5.39 -6.38
C PHE A 155 11.66 -4.30 -6.34
N LYS A 156 12.48 -4.19 -7.40
CA LYS A 156 13.48 -3.11 -7.53
C LYS A 156 12.86 -1.71 -7.50
N LEU A 157 11.74 -1.50 -8.16
CA LEU A 157 11.03 -0.22 -8.12
C LEU A 157 10.57 0.13 -6.70
N ILE A 158 10.05 -0.85 -5.95
CA ILE A 158 9.67 -0.68 -4.54
C ILE A 158 10.91 -0.30 -3.70
N LEU A 159 12.03 -1.02 -3.87
CA LEU A 159 13.30 -0.71 -3.19
C LEU A 159 13.70 0.76 -3.39
N ASP A 160 13.68 1.22 -4.64
CA ASP A 160 14.10 2.56 -5.00
C ASP A 160 13.16 3.63 -4.43
N ILE A 161 11.85 3.38 -4.41
CA ILE A 161 10.88 4.31 -3.82
C ILE A 161 11.10 4.47 -2.31
N TYR A 162 11.30 3.38 -1.57
CA TYR A 162 11.60 3.46 -0.13
C TYR A 162 12.94 4.15 0.14
N ARG A 163 14.01 3.84 -0.61
CA ARG A 163 15.31 4.54 -0.51
C ARG A 163 15.19 6.05 -0.76
N ASN A 164 14.31 6.43 -1.67
CA ASN A 164 14.00 7.83 -1.98
C ASN A 164 13.04 8.48 -0.99
N SER A 165 12.53 7.73 -0.02
CA SER A 165 11.62 8.20 1.03
C SER A 165 12.18 7.97 2.44
N SER A 166 13.47 7.64 2.57
CA SER A 166 14.11 7.26 3.84
C SER A 166 14.66 8.43 4.67
N THR A 167 14.37 9.69 4.33
CA THR A 167 14.90 10.86 5.07
C THR A 167 13.86 11.99 5.11
N PRO A 168 13.77 12.78 6.20
CA PRO A 168 12.81 13.88 6.32
C PRO A 168 12.93 14.91 5.19
N ASP A 169 14.14 15.33 4.81
CA ASP A 169 14.36 16.30 3.74
C ASP A 169 13.85 15.81 2.38
N LYS A 170 13.97 14.50 2.13
CA LYS A 170 13.42 13.91 0.92
C LYS A 170 11.91 13.95 0.94
N ILE A 171 11.24 13.70 2.07
CA ILE A 171 9.76 13.69 2.18
C ILE A 171 9.18 15.11 2.18
N PHE A 172 9.87 16.06 2.81
CA PHE A 172 9.47 17.45 3.00
C PHE A 172 10.41 18.42 2.25
N PRO A 173 10.42 18.39 0.90
CA PRO A 173 11.28 19.28 0.14
C PRO A 173 10.87 20.73 0.34
N LYS A 174 11.86 21.62 0.52
CA LYS A 174 11.63 23.08 0.53
C LYS A 174 11.26 23.52 -0.89
N HIS A 175 10.01 23.90 -1.13
CA HIS A 175 9.56 24.37 -2.44
C HIS A 175 10.08 25.79 -2.73
N LYS A 176 10.74 25.98 -3.87
CA LYS A 176 11.22 27.31 -4.34
C LYS A 176 10.94 27.58 -5.82
N SER A 177 10.27 26.67 -6.53
CA SER A 177 10.07 26.77 -7.98
C SER A 177 8.60 26.73 -8.36
N ASN A 178 8.22 27.55 -9.33
CA ASN A 178 6.89 27.54 -9.95
C ASN A 178 6.84 26.67 -11.22
N ASP A 179 7.93 25.99 -11.61
CA ASP A 179 7.94 25.09 -12.76
C ASP A 179 7.14 23.82 -12.48
N LEU A 180 6.07 23.61 -13.26
CA LEU A 180 5.18 22.46 -13.16
C LEU A 180 5.94 21.12 -13.26
N LYS A 181 6.98 21.02 -14.09
CA LYS A 181 7.76 19.77 -14.23
C LYS A 181 8.53 19.44 -12.96
N VAL A 182 8.97 20.46 -12.23
CA VAL A 182 9.64 20.31 -10.93
C VAL A 182 8.61 19.99 -9.85
N LEU A 183 7.47 20.68 -9.85
CA LEU A 183 6.39 20.47 -8.87
C LEU A 183 5.84 19.04 -8.93
N ILE A 184 5.57 18.50 -10.12
CA ILE A 184 5.11 17.11 -10.29
C ILE A 184 6.06 16.11 -9.61
N LYS A 185 7.38 16.36 -9.65
CA LYS A 185 8.40 15.45 -9.10
C LYS A 185 8.73 15.69 -7.62
N THR A 186 8.19 16.74 -7.01
CA THR A 186 8.58 17.17 -5.65
C THR A 186 7.40 17.28 -4.68
N VAL A 187 6.22 17.65 -5.18
CA VAL A 187 4.99 17.74 -4.40
C VAL A 187 4.50 16.34 -4.02
N ARG A 188 4.18 16.12 -2.73
CA ARG A 188 3.73 14.82 -2.20
C ARG A 188 2.28 14.77 -1.73
N HIS A 189 1.56 15.88 -1.83
CA HIS A 189 0.15 16.00 -1.45
C HIS A 189 -0.59 16.77 -2.54
N ASN A 190 -1.92 16.74 -2.54
CA ASN A 190 -2.68 17.52 -3.51
C ASN A 190 -2.46 19.02 -3.24
N THR A 191 -2.03 19.77 -4.23
CA THR A 191 -1.69 21.18 -4.08
C THR A 191 -2.44 22.02 -5.11
N VAL A 192 -3.06 23.10 -4.65
CA VAL A 192 -3.69 24.09 -5.53
C VAL A 192 -2.60 25.01 -6.09
N ILE A 193 -2.38 24.98 -7.39
CA ILE A 193 -1.44 25.88 -8.07
C ILE A 193 -2.23 27.05 -8.66
N ARG A 194 -1.83 28.27 -8.30
CA ARG A 194 -2.38 29.50 -8.87
C ARG A 194 -1.46 29.98 -9.98
N THR A 195 -2.00 30.13 -11.18
CA THR A 195 -1.27 30.71 -12.32
C THR A 195 -1.32 32.23 -12.30
N ASN A 196 -0.42 32.87 -13.05
CA ASN A 196 -0.39 34.32 -13.21
C ASN A 196 -1.70 34.89 -13.81
N ASN A 197 -2.50 34.05 -14.48
CA ASN A 197 -3.76 34.42 -15.12
C ASN A 197 -4.98 34.30 -14.18
N ALA A 198 -4.77 34.21 -12.86
CA ALA A 198 -5.79 33.98 -11.84
C ALA A 198 -6.53 32.63 -11.87
N ASP A 199 -6.27 31.78 -12.88
CA ASP A 199 -6.76 30.40 -12.90
C ASP A 199 -5.99 29.54 -11.88
N SER A 200 -6.74 28.81 -11.05
CA SER A 200 -6.20 27.82 -10.11
C SER A 200 -6.57 26.42 -10.54
N PHE A 201 -5.61 25.49 -10.52
CA PHE A 201 -5.85 24.07 -10.79
C PHE A 201 -5.29 23.19 -9.68
N ASN A 202 -5.86 22.00 -9.54
CA ASN A 202 -5.41 21.02 -8.56
C ASN A 202 -4.31 20.15 -9.17
N LEU A 203 -3.13 20.13 -8.55
CA LEU A 203 -2.06 19.21 -8.90
C LEU A 203 -2.13 17.97 -8.01
N ILE A 204 -2.22 16.80 -8.64
CA ILE A 204 -2.03 15.50 -7.99
C ILE A 204 -0.54 15.14 -8.04
N PRO A 205 0.04 14.65 -6.93
CA PRO A 205 1.44 14.27 -6.91
C PRO A 205 1.72 13.05 -7.80
N MET A 206 2.98 12.91 -8.19
CA MET A 206 3.47 11.70 -8.85
C MET A 206 3.36 10.49 -7.92
N GLY A 207 2.90 9.35 -8.44
CA GLY A 207 2.65 8.17 -7.61
C GLY A 207 3.89 7.68 -6.86
N ARG A 208 5.05 7.63 -7.52
CA ARG A 208 6.31 7.15 -6.92
C ARG A 208 6.84 7.96 -5.73
N ILE A 209 6.31 9.17 -5.48
CA ILE A 209 6.69 10.00 -4.32
C ILE A 209 5.57 10.10 -3.29
N SER A 210 4.38 9.54 -3.57
CA SER A 210 3.23 9.58 -2.68
C SER A 210 3.38 8.59 -1.52
N LEU A 211 3.10 9.06 -0.30
CA LEU A 211 3.07 8.20 0.88
C LEU A 211 1.87 7.24 0.88
N LYS A 212 0.76 7.61 0.23
CA LYS A 212 -0.39 6.71 0.03
C LYS A 212 -0.05 5.54 -0.85
N VAL A 213 0.78 5.77 -1.88
CA VAL A 213 1.32 4.70 -2.72
C VAL A 213 2.29 3.82 -1.94
N ILE A 214 3.19 4.43 -1.15
CA ILE A 214 4.17 3.70 -0.34
C ILE A 214 3.49 2.78 0.68
N LYS A 215 2.40 3.24 1.31
CA LYS A 215 1.57 2.44 2.22
C LYS A 215 1.19 1.09 1.59
N GLU A 216 0.77 1.09 0.33
CA GLU A 216 0.30 -0.13 -0.34
C GLU A 216 1.41 -1.12 -0.68
N PHE A 217 2.67 -0.67 -0.81
CA PHE A 217 3.80 -1.57 -1.09
C PHE A 217 4.09 -2.55 0.04
N SER A 218 3.75 -2.23 1.30
CA SER A 218 3.89 -3.20 2.39
C SER A 218 3.07 -4.48 2.13
N GLY A 219 1.84 -4.31 1.60
CA GLY A 219 0.99 -5.44 1.23
C GLY A 219 1.60 -6.30 0.11
N ILE A 220 2.23 -5.66 -0.88
CA ILE A 220 2.95 -6.37 -1.96
C ILE A 220 4.15 -7.13 -1.40
N LEU A 221 4.98 -6.51 -0.55
CA LEU A 221 6.15 -7.15 0.06
C LEU A 221 5.76 -8.38 0.88
N LYS A 222 4.70 -8.27 1.67
CA LYS A 222 4.11 -9.39 2.40
C LYS A 222 3.66 -10.51 1.45
N LEU A 223 2.96 -10.17 0.38
CA LEU A 223 2.48 -11.16 -0.59
C LEU A 223 3.63 -11.84 -1.33
N TYR A 224 4.66 -11.08 -1.71
CA TYR A 224 5.89 -11.60 -2.29
C TYR A 224 6.61 -12.58 -1.37
N TYR A 225 6.73 -12.25 -0.09
CA TYR A 225 7.31 -13.19 0.87
C TYR A 225 6.49 -14.48 0.93
N VAL A 226 5.17 -14.39 1.08
CA VAL A 226 4.29 -15.58 1.16
C VAL A 226 4.39 -16.44 -0.10
N LEU A 227 4.33 -15.84 -1.29
CA LEU A 227 4.35 -16.57 -2.57
C LEU A 227 5.73 -17.17 -2.88
N TYR A 228 6.81 -16.54 -2.44
CA TYR A 228 8.16 -16.84 -2.91
C TYR A 228 9.15 -17.18 -1.80
N HIS A 229 8.68 -17.55 -0.60
CA HIS A 229 9.51 -17.95 0.54
C HIS A 229 10.47 -19.12 0.22
N ASP A 230 10.12 -20.01 -0.71
CA ASP A 230 10.98 -21.11 -1.15
C ASP A 230 12.13 -20.67 -2.08
N VAL A 231 12.06 -19.47 -2.65
CA VAL A 231 13.06 -18.94 -3.59
C VAL A 231 14.17 -18.24 -2.81
N ARG A 232 15.15 -19.01 -2.36
CA ARG A 232 16.26 -18.54 -1.48
C ARG A 232 16.92 -17.23 -1.94
N ALA A 233 17.22 -17.08 -3.23
CA ALA A 233 17.86 -15.88 -3.75
C ALA A 233 16.97 -14.64 -3.60
N PHE A 234 15.68 -14.77 -3.86
CA PHE A 234 14.73 -13.67 -3.76
C PHE A 234 14.45 -13.30 -2.29
N ILE A 235 14.38 -14.29 -1.40
CA ILE A 235 14.25 -14.03 0.04
C ILE A 235 15.49 -13.35 0.60
N LYS A 236 16.68 -13.72 0.13
CA LYS A 236 17.90 -12.97 0.47
C LYS A 236 17.77 -11.49 0.07
N ASP A 237 17.33 -11.21 -1.15
CA ASP A 237 17.14 -9.82 -1.62
C ASP A 237 16.10 -9.06 -0.75
N ILE A 238 15.04 -9.74 -0.29
CA ILE A 238 14.06 -9.17 0.65
C ILE A 238 14.71 -8.88 2.02
N LEU A 239 15.50 -9.80 2.56
CA LEU A 239 16.16 -9.62 3.85
C LEU A 239 17.19 -8.49 3.82
N ASP A 240 17.96 -8.38 2.72
CA ASP A 240 18.93 -7.29 2.50
C ASP A 240 18.25 -5.91 2.42
N PHE A 241 16.92 -5.87 2.20
CA PHE A 241 16.13 -4.63 2.17
C PHE A 241 15.56 -4.22 3.53
N VAL A 242 15.48 -5.14 4.50
CA VAL A 242 14.95 -4.85 5.86
C VAL A 242 15.56 -3.61 6.51
N PRO A 243 16.88 -3.32 6.42
CA PRO A 243 17.45 -2.10 7.00
C PRO A 243 16.83 -0.81 6.44
N VAL A 244 16.53 -0.76 5.14
CA VAL A 244 15.92 0.41 4.50
C VAL A 244 14.48 0.60 4.98
N LEU A 245 13.73 -0.50 5.08
CA LEU A 245 12.37 -0.46 5.63
C LEU A 245 12.35 -0.03 7.09
N MET A 246 13.31 -0.49 7.90
CA MET A 246 13.46 -0.06 9.28
C MET A 246 13.84 1.42 9.38
N ASN A 247 14.70 1.93 8.51
CA ASN A 247 15.00 3.36 8.45
C ASN A 247 13.75 4.18 8.15
N PHE A 248 12.93 3.78 7.17
CA PHE A 248 11.65 4.42 6.87
C PHE A 248 10.67 4.33 8.05
N PHE A 249 10.55 3.16 8.69
CA PHE A 249 9.69 2.94 9.85
C PHE A 249 10.06 3.85 11.04
N ASN A 250 11.36 4.06 11.24
CA ASN A 250 11.89 4.90 12.30
C ASN A 250 11.88 6.39 12.00
N LEU A 251 11.46 6.81 10.79
CA LEU A 251 11.36 8.23 10.47
C LEU A 251 10.41 8.93 11.42
N ASP A 252 10.95 9.87 12.19
CA ASP A 252 10.19 10.76 13.03
C ASP A 252 10.23 12.16 12.47
N ILE A 253 9.04 12.76 12.36
CA ILE A 253 8.88 14.04 11.71
C ILE A 253 8.09 14.93 12.66
N PRO A 254 8.66 16.08 13.07
CA PRO A 254 7.99 16.98 13.99
C PRO A 254 6.69 17.45 13.37
N TYR A 255 5.62 17.36 14.16
CA TYR A 255 4.30 17.78 13.72
C TYR A 255 4.32 19.25 13.28
N LYS A 256 3.78 19.50 12.09
CA LYS A 256 3.51 20.84 11.57
C LYS A 256 2.07 20.87 11.06
N PRO A 257 1.24 21.84 11.48
CA PRO A 257 -0.16 21.91 11.07
C PRO A 257 -0.34 21.87 9.54
N ASP A 258 0.50 22.58 8.81
CA ASP A 258 0.48 22.68 7.34
C ASP A 258 0.72 21.34 6.62
N TYR A 259 1.24 20.34 7.35
CA TYR A 259 1.59 19.03 6.81
C TYR A 259 0.87 17.89 7.52
N ARG A 260 -0.22 18.18 8.23
CA ARG A 260 -0.97 17.20 9.02
C ARG A 260 -1.30 15.92 8.23
N ASP A 261 -1.86 16.08 7.03
CA ASP A 261 -2.29 14.95 6.19
C ASP A 261 -1.09 14.12 5.71
N LEU A 262 0.01 14.77 5.34
CA LEU A 262 1.22 14.09 4.89
C LEU A 262 1.88 13.30 6.04
N VAL A 263 1.86 13.83 7.26
CA VAL A 263 2.34 13.13 8.46
C VAL A 263 1.41 11.97 8.83
N LEU A 264 0.08 12.12 8.63
CA LEU A 264 -0.87 11.02 8.80
C LEU A 264 -0.60 9.89 7.79
N ASP A 265 -0.45 10.22 6.51
CA ASP A 265 -0.14 9.25 5.46
C ASP A 265 1.19 8.51 5.76
N LEU A 266 2.21 9.22 6.28
CA LEU A 266 3.45 8.59 6.72
C LEU A 266 3.20 7.55 7.81
N LYS A 267 2.45 7.92 8.85
CA LYS A 267 2.18 7.02 9.99
C LYS A 267 1.37 5.80 9.57
N HIS A 268 0.41 5.98 8.66
CA HIS A 268 -0.32 4.88 8.04
C HIS A 268 0.62 3.96 7.25
N ALA A 269 1.56 4.50 6.47
CA ALA A 269 2.55 3.71 5.77
C ALA A 269 3.49 2.95 6.74
N GLN A 270 3.90 3.58 7.84
CA GLN A 270 4.69 2.96 8.90
C GLN A 270 3.92 1.84 9.61
N ALA A 271 2.65 2.07 9.96
CA ALA A 271 1.78 1.07 10.57
C ALA A 271 1.60 -0.15 9.65
N LYS A 272 1.44 0.06 8.34
CA LYS A 272 1.30 -1.04 7.38
C LYS A 272 2.51 -1.96 7.32
N LEU A 273 3.73 -1.42 7.50
CA LEU A 273 4.96 -2.21 7.49
C LEU A 273 5.04 -3.24 8.63
N LEU A 274 4.35 -3.01 9.75
CA LEU A 274 4.32 -3.95 10.87
C LEU A 274 3.78 -5.32 10.46
N SER A 275 2.81 -5.34 9.52
CA SER A 275 2.24 -6.60 9.01
C SER A 275 3.22 -7.41 8.15
N PHE A 276 4.23 -6.76 7.59
CA PHE A 276 5.32 -7.40 6.85
C PHE A 276 6.44 -7.83 7.80
N PHE A 277 6.84 -6.95 8.73
CA PHE A 277 7.81 -7.28 9.76
C PHE A 277 7.37 -8.47 10.62
N SER A 278 6.08 -8.61 10.92
CA SER A 278 5.58 -9.73 11.72
C SER A 278 5.86 -11.09 11.10
N ILE A 279 5.83 -11.19 9.77
CA ILE A 279 6.11 -12.43 9.06
C ILE A 279 7.62 -12.70 9.03
N ILE A 280 8.42 -11.68 8.69
CA ILE A 280 9.87 -11.85 8.59
C ILE A 280 10.52 -12.10 9.97
N LEU A 281 10.04 -11.44 11.03
CA LEU A 281 10.52 -11.66 12.40
C LEU A 281 10.23 -13.06 12.91
N LYS A 282 9.15 -13.70 12.42
CA LYS A 282 8.82 -15.08 12.78
C LYS A 282 9.83 -16.07 12.21
N ASP A 283 10.18 -15.91 10.95
CA ASP A 283 10.92 -16.93 10.18
C ASP A 283 12.44 -16.68 10.14
N HIS A 284 12.90 -15.43 10.26
CA HIS A 284 14.31 -15.02 10.05
C HIS A 284 14.92 -14.26 11.24
N LYS A 285 14.58 -14.67 12.46
CA LYS A 285 14.96 -14.00 13.72
C LYS A 285 16.42 -13.51 13.75
N ASN A 286 17.39 -14.39 13.54
CA ASN A 286 18.82 -14.08 13.73
C ASN A 286 19.31 -12.97 12.78
N THR A 287 18.88 -12.98 11.53
CA THR A 287 19.28 -11.99 10.52
C THR A 287 18.60 -10.65 10.74
N VAL A 288 17.34 -10.68 11.17
CA VAL A 288 16.47 -9.49 11.22
C VAL A 288 16.65 -8.71 12.53
N TYR A 289 16.99 -9.40 13.63
CA TYR A 289 17.15 -8.81 14.96
C TYR A 289 18.13 -7.62 14.97
N VAL A 290 19.21 -7.74 14.20
CA VAL A 290 20.27 -6.71 14.09
C VAL A 290 19.71 -5.37 13.62
N HIS A 291 18.68 -5.39 12.78
CA HIS A 291 18.09 -4.19 12.17
C HIS A 291 16.78 -3.75 12.84
N CYS A 292 16.05 -4.68 13.45
CA CYS A 292 14.75 -4.42 14.04
C CYS A 292 14.78 -4.04 15.52
N SER A 293 15.94 -4.03 16.20
CA SER A 293 16.05 -3.60 17.60
C SER A 293 15.25 -2.33 17.99
N PRO A 294 15.23 -1.23 17.19
CA PRO A 294 14.45 -0.04 17.52
C PRO A 294 12.91 -0.17 17.33
N LEU A 295 12.43 -1.26 16.74
CA LEU A 295 11.02 -1.45 16.38
C LEU A 295 10.04 -1.27 17.56
N PRO A 296 10.26 -1.88 18.75
CA PRO A 296 9.34 -1.75 19.88
C PRO A 296 9.25 -0.31 20.39
N GLY A 297 10.39 0.35 20.54
CA GLY A 297 10.45 1.74 20.98
C GLY A 297 9.74 2.68 20.00
N ARG A 298 9.95 2.49 18.70
CA ARG A 298 9.26 3.28 17.67
C ARG A 298 7.76 2.98 17.63
N LEU A 299 7.35 1.71 17.72
CA LEU A 299 5.94 1.33 17.74
C LEU A 299 5.19 1.97 18.92
N ILE A 300 5.80 1.95 20.10
CA ILE A 300 5.25 2.62 21.29
C ILE A 300 5.19 4.13 21.08
N SER A 301 6.23 4.74 20.49
CA SER A 301 6.21 6.16 20.14
C SER A 301 5.07 6.52 19.19
N LEU A 302 4.72 5.63 18.25
CA LEU A 302 3.60 5.83 17.32
C LEU A 302 2.25 5.73 18.05
N LEU A 303 2.08 4.74 18.93
CA LEU A 303 0.87 4.54 19.76
C LEU A 303 0.64 5.68 20.76
N SER A 304 1.71 6.22 21.34
CA SER A 304 1.64 7.36 22.28
C SER A 304 1.40 8.70 21.56
N CYS A 305 1.47 8.75 20.23
CA CYS A 305 1.34 10.01 19.51
C CYS A 305 -0.12 10.50 19.47
N ASN A 306 -0.36 11.80 19.75
CA ASN A 306 -1.70 12.41 19.71
C ASN A 306 -2.45 12.17 18.39
N MET A 307 -1.78 12.18 17.25
CA MET A 307 -2.43 11.91 15.95
C MET A 307 -3.02 10.51 15.87
N SER A 308 -2.42 9.53 16.53
CA SER A 308 -3.00 8.19 16.62
C SER A 308 -4.24 8.20 17.51
N SER A 309 -4.30 9.05 18.54
CA SER A 309 -5.48 9.28 19.39
C SER A 309 -6.68 9.74 18.58
N ASP A 310 -6.49 10.66 17.64
CA ASP A 310 -7.60 11.20 16.85
C ASP A 310 -8.05 10.28 15.70
N ASP A 311 -7.14 9.48 15.13
CA ASP A 311 -7.43 8.56 14.01
C ASP A 311 -7.59 7.11 14.49
N SER A 312 -8.85 6.68 14.61
CA SER A 312 -9.22 5.32 15.02
C SER A 312 -8.65 4.24 14.10
N SER A 313 -8.56 4.51 12.79
CA SER A 313 -8.08 3.53 11.83
C SER A 313 -6.58 3.29 11.98
N LEU A 314 -5.80 4.35 12.18
CA LEU A 314 -4.36 4.27 12.44
C LEU A 314 -4.08 3.50 13.73
N ARG A 315 -4.85 3.77 14.80
CA ARG A 315 -4.70 3.04 16.07
C ARG A 315 -4.94 1.54 15.89
N LEU A 316 -6.05 1.15 15.27
CA LEU A 316 -6.36 -0.26 15.07
C LEU A 316 -5.28 -0.98 14.24
N GLU A 317 -4.73 -0.31 13.24
CA GLU A 317 -3.64 -0.86 12.41
C GLU A 317 -2.33 -1.02 13.21
N LEU A 318 -1.96 -0.02 14.04
CA LEU A 318 -0.81 -0.12 14.93
C LEU A 318 -0.99 -1.21 15.99
N LEU A 319 -2.18 -1.36 16.56
CA LEU A 319 -2.47 -2.41 17.55
C LEU A 319 -2.43 -3.81 16.94
N SER A 320 -2.92 -3.97 15.71
CA SER A 320 -2.75 -5.24 14.99
C SER A 320 -1.27 -5.57 14.82
N GLY A 321 -0.44 -4.58 14.44
CA GLY A 321 1.01 -4.74 14.37
C GLY A 321 1.65 -5.08 15.73
N LEU A 322 1.25 -4.39 16.79
CA LEU A 322 1.71 -4.62 18.16
C LEU A 322 1.43 -6.03 18.64
N GLU A 323 0.21 -6.53 18.41
CA GLU A 323 -0.21 -7.86 18.79
C GLU A 323 0.73 -8.93 18.21
N TYR A 324 1.08 -8.81 16.93
CA TYR A 324 2.03 -9.74 16.32
C TYR A 324 3.40 -9.73 17.01
N VAL A 325 3.92 -8.56 17.36
CA VAL A 325 5.25 -8.45 17.97
C VAL A 325 5.22 -8.96 19.42
N ILE A 326 4.17 -8.62 20.19
CA ILE A 326 3.97 -9.08 21.58
C ILE A 326 3.80 -10.60 21.65
N LEU A 327 3.03 -11.19 20.74
CA LEU A 327 2.75 -12.63 20.75
C LEU A 327 3.91 -13.46 20.16
N SER A 328 4.90 -12.82 19.53
CA SER A 328 6.08 -13.48 19.01
C SER A 328 7.17 -13.69 20.08
N ASP A 329 8.29 -14.30 19.67
CA ASP A 329 9.49 -14.41 20.52
C ASP A 329 10.26 -13.09 20.65
N TYR A 330 9.88 -12.07 19.88
CA TYR A 330 10.44 -10.72 19.94
C TYR A 330 10.01 -9.92 21.19
N LYS A 331 9.10 -10.47 21.99
CA LYS A 331 8.54 -9.81 23.18
C LYS A 331 9.56 -9.35 24.22
N CYS A 332 10.73 -9.98 24.28
CA CYS A 332 11.81 -9.57 25.19
C CYS A 332 12.26 -8.12 24.94
N GLU A 333 12.17 -7.62 23.71
CA GLU A 333 12.58 -6.26 23.36
C GLU A 333 11.63 -5.18 23.91
N PHE A 334 10.46 -5.57 24.45
CA PHE A 334 9.57 -4.64 25.15
C PHE A 334 9.96 -4.40 26.62
N LEU A 335 10.92 -5.15 27.17
CA LEU A 335 11.37 -4.98 28.57
C LEU A 335 11.66 -3.51 28.95
N PRO A 336 12.37 -2.70 28.13
CA PRO A 336 12.64 -1.30 28.45
C PRO A 336 11.41 -0.38 28.45
N HIS A 337 10.26 -0.89 28.02
CA HIS A 337 9.03 -0.12 27.82
C HIS A 337 7.83 -0.64 28.62
N MET A 338 8.03 -1.64 29.47
CA MET A 338 6.97 -2.28 30.26
C MET A 338 6.15 -1.28 31.08
N ASP A 339 6.77 -0.24 31.62
CA ASP A 339 6.09 0.81 32.38
C ASP A 339 4.98 1.51 31.61
N LYS A 340 5.12 1.64 30.29
CA LYS A 340 4.12 2.29 29.43
C LYS A 340 2.88 1.42 29.23
N PHE A 341 2.98 0.10 29.36
CA PHE A 341 1.83 -0.80 29.22
C PHE A 341 0.91 -0.80 30.43
N ILE A 342 1.35 -0.30 31.59
CA ILE A 342 0.50 -0.11 32.77
C ILE A 342 -0.54 0.99 32.49
N ASP A 343 -0.20 1.98 31.66
CA ASP A 343 -1.14 3.01 31.24
C ASP A 343 -2.05 2.48 30.12
N GLU A 344 -3.32 2.22 30.45
CA GLU A 344 -4.32 1.74 29.50
C GLU A 344 -4.50 2.66 28.29
N THR A 345 -4.18 3.96 28.42
CA THR A 345 -4.32 4.95 27.35
C THR A 345 -3.32 4.76 26.22
N LEU A 346 -2.21 4.02 26.47
CA LEU A 346 -1.30 3.60 25.41
C LEU A 346 -2.03 2.79 24.34
N ILE A 347 -2.90 1.86 24.77
CA ILE A 347 -3.63 0.95 23.88
C ILE A 347 -4.97 1.55 23.47
N THR A 348 -5.74 2.05 24.43
CA THR A 348 -7.11 2.55 24.18
C THR A 348 -7.12 3.90 23.47
N GLY A 349 -6.08 4.72 23.64
CA GLY A 349 -6.09 6.11 23.25
C GLY A 349 -6.98 6.97 24.14
N LYS A 350 -7.20 8.22 23.72
CA LYS A 350 -8.04 9.19 24.45
C LYS A 350 -9.51 9.20 23.98
N ASN A 351 -9.82 8.51 22.89
CA ASN A 351 -11.17 8.46 22.33
C ASN A 351 -12.08 7.54 23.15
N TRP A 352 -13.17 8.10 23.68
CA TRP A 352 -14.11 7.36 24.53
C TRP A 352 -14.69 6.11 23.85
N SER A 353 -15.08 6.22 22.57
CA SER A 353 -15.68 5.12 21.81
C SER A 353 -14.73 3.92 21.68
N LEU A 354 -13.46 4.17 21.37
CA LEU A 354 -12.45 3.12 21.29
C LEU A 354 -12.07 2.57 22.66
N LYS A 355 -12.15 3.41 23.70
CA LYS A 355 -11.78 3.02 25.06
C LYS A 355 -12.56 1.81 25.52
N GLN A 356 -13.88 1.79 25.32
CA GLN A 356 -14.72 0.66 25.73
C GLN A 356 -14.34 -0.64 25.00
N THR A 357 -14.12 -0.59 23.68
CA THR A 357 -13.83 -1.77 22.87
C THR A 357 -12.39 -2.29 23.04
N LEU A 358 -11.42 -1.41 23.29
CA LEU A 358 -9.98 -1.77 23.30
C LEU A 358 -9.44 -2.05 24.70
N ARG A 359 -10.16 -1.70 25.76
CA ARG A 359 -9.74 -1.95 27.15
C ARG A 359 -9.41 -3.42 27.41
N PRO A 360 -10.24 -4.40 26.98
CA PRO A 360 -9.91 -5.82 27.16
C PRO A 360 -8.58 -6.20 26.51
N ARG A 361 -8.27 -5.65 25.32
CA ARG A 361 -6.99 -5.92 24.64
C ARG A 361 -5.79 -5.40 25.42
N ALA A 362 -5.91 -4.23 26.04
CA ALA A 362 -4.85 -3.66 26.86
C ALA A 362 -4.44 -4.61 27.99
N TYR A 363 -5.44 -5.23 28.65
CA TYR A 363 -5.19 -6.17 29.72
C TYR A 363 -4.69 -7.52 29.22
N ILE A 364 -5.18 -8.03 28.09
CA ILE A 364 -4.61 -9.25 27.48
C ILE A 364 -3.13 -9.06 27.16
N TYR A 365 -2.75 -7.90 26.62
CA TYR A 365 -1.35 -7.64 26.29
C TYR A 365 -0.46 -7.48 27.54
N ILE A 366 -0.91 -6.76 28.58
CA ILE A 366 -0.12 -6.64 29.81
C ILE A 366 0.00 -8.00 30.51
N ASP A 367 -1.05 -8.82 30.47
CA ASP A 367 -1.04 -10.18 31.03
C ASP A 367 -0.08 -11.11 30.32
N HIS A 368 -0.13 -11.10 29.00
CA HIS A 368 0.79 -11.88 28.19
C HIS A 368 2.24 -11.47 28.45
N LEU A 369 2.54 -10.17 28.45
CA LEU A 369 3.90 -9.69 28.67
C LEU A 369 4.39 -9.98 30.09
N THR A 370 3.57 -9.75 31.12
CA THR A 370 3.96 -9.98 32.51
C THR A 370 4.18 -11.46 32.79
N THR A 371 3.30 -12.34 32.32
CA THR A 371 3.42 -13.79 32.49
C THR A 371 4.69 -14.34 31.82
N ASN A 372 4.96 -13.93 30.58
CA ASN A 372 6.09 -14.43 29.81
C ASN A 372 7.43 -13.81 30.20
N LEU A 373 7.43 -12.58 30.74
CA LEU A 373 8.65 -11.85 31.09
C LEU A 373 8.90 -11.81 32.61
N ARG A 374 8.05 -12.43 33.44
CA ARG A 374 8.10 -12.36 34.92
C ARG A 374 9.48 -12.52 35.53
N GLY A 375 10.32 -13.41 34.99
CA GLY A 375 11.67 -13.67 35.51
C GLY A 375 12.68 -12.53 35.27
N ARG A 376 12.33 -11.53 34.47
CA ARG A 376 13.16 -10.37 34.11
C ARG A 376 12.56 -9.03 34.56
N LEU A 377 11.39 -9.06 35.19
CA LEU A 377 10.71 -7.84 35.67
C LEU A 377 11.14 -7.50 37.09
N SER A 378 11.22 -6.21 37.41
CA SER A 378 11.54 -5.75 38.76
C SER A 378 10.36 -6.01 39.71
N MET A 379 10.66 -6.22 40.99
CA MET A 379 9.63 -6.40 42.03
C MET A 379 8.67 -5.19 42.09
N ASN A 380 9.21 -3.98 41.97
CA ASN A 380 8.41 -2.75 41.96
C ASN A 380 7.40 -2.72 40.81
N PHE A 381 7.80 -3.19 39.63
CA PHE A 381 6.91 -3.30 38.48
C PHE A 381 5.80 -4.32 38.74
N LEU A 382 6.15 -5.51 39.26
CA LEU A 382 5.19 -6.57 39.59
C LEU A 382 4.13 -6.10 40.60
N MET A 383 4.53 -5.32 41.62
CA MET A 383 3.58 -4.76 42.58
C MET A 383 2.57 -3.80 41.93
N ARG A 384 3.02 -2.96 40.98
CA ARG A 384 2.12 -2.07 40.22
C ARG A 384 1.15 -2.84 39.34
N VAL A 385 1.62 -3.93 38.73
CA VAL A 385 0.80 -4.84 37.92
C VAL A 385 -0.27 -5.52 38.78
N ILE A 386 0.09 -6.03 39.96
CA ILE A 386 -0.88 -6.63 40.91
C ILE A 386 -1.95 -5.62 41.29
N HIS A 387 -1.56 -4.38 41.63
CA HIS A 387 -2.51 -3.31 41.93
C HIS A 387 -3.46 -3.02 40.75
N LEU A 388 -2.93 -2.98 39.53
CA LEU A 388 -3.73 -2.79 38.32
C LEU A 388 -4.78 -3.93 38.16
N TYR A 389 -4.38 -5.19 38.32
CA TYR A 389 -5.31 -6.31 38.23
C TYR A 389 -6.43 -6.27 39.28
N PHE A 390 -6.09 -5.99 40.54
CA PHE A 390 -7.11 -5.83 41.58
C PHE A 390 -8.06 -4.67 41.28
N SER A 391 -7.54 -3.56 40.76
CA SER A 391 -8.36 -2.42 40.34
C SER A 391 -9.32 -2.81 39.22
N ASN A 392 -8.88 -3.62 38.27
CA ASN A 392 -9.70 -4.08 37.14
C ASN A 392 -10.77 -5.10 37.56
N ILE A 393 -10.46 -5.99 38.51
CA ILE A 393 -11.45 -6.96 39.05
C ILE A 393 -12.63 -6.22 39.69
N LEU A 394 -12.38 -5.06 40.29
CA LEU A 394 -13.39 -4.21 40.93
C LEU A 394 -14.09 -3.27 39.95
N ASP A 395 -13.67 -3.21 38.68
CA ASP A 395 -14.25 -2.31 37.67
C ASP A 395 -15.46 -2.98 37.00
N CYS A 396 -16.67 -2.55 37.38
CA CYS A 396 -17.93 -3.04 36.83
C CYS A 396 -18.10 -2.77 35.32
N THR A 397 -17.31 -1.87 34.73
CA THR A 397 -17.37 -1.55 33.29
C THR A 397 -16.60 -2.54 32.41
N LEU A 398 -15.88 -3.48 33.03
CA LEU A 398 -14.99 -4.45 32.37
C LEU A 398 -15.51 -5.90 32.42
N GLN A 399 -16.73 -6.11 32.90
CA GLN A 399 -17.29 -7.44 33.08
C GLN A 399 -17.45 -8.17 31.73
N PRO A 400 -17.15 -9.49 31.68
CA PRO A 400 -17.43 -10.29 30.50
C PRO A 400 -18.94 -10.29 30.23
N GLU A 401 -19.33 -10.23 28.96
CA GLU A 401 -20.71 -10.56 28.56
C GLU A 401 -21.08 -11.98 28.96
#